data_AF-A0AAV8C6B0-F1
#
_entry.id   AF-A0AAV8C6B0-F1
#
_cell.length_a   1.000
_cell.length_b   1.000
_cell.length_c   1.000
_cell.angle_alpha   90.00
_cell.angle_beta   90.00
_cell.angle_gamma   90.00
#
_symmetry.space_group_name_H-M   'P 1'
#
loop_
_entity.id
_entity.type
_entity.pdbx_description
1 polymer ?
#
loop_
_entity_poly.entity_id
_entity_poly.type
_entity_poly.pdbx_seq_one_letter_code
_entity_poly.pdbx_strand_id
1 'polypeptide(L)'
;MATSSSSLTASHSLFFPRAPKPHPNRIPLYRLTCGPHCTTISSSLLSRRSLFLPTAASAIWDVLTGGPGGSAREAALAVRRGMNLFREGDVSGSMIEFDRAIEFDPRQKAFEEGAAQFRLDVAANPNDTEESIWCYLCESQIFGVEDARKRFLEVGRDPRPVMREAYLMFKNGGDPKMLVSNFSSGREDEFFYASLYAGLYYESLNDTDSAKFHIIEACNSLYGSSSGDYMASLAKVHCLCRNWSLS
;
A
#
# COMPACT_ATOMS: atom_id res chain seq x y z
N MET A 1 23.65 29.26 -34.86
CA MET A 1 23.91 28.46 -33.65
C MET A 1 22.82 28.80 -32.65
N ALA A 2 21.76 27.99 -32.62
CA ALA A 2 20.66 28.12 -31.66
C ALA A 2 20.64 26.82 -30.86
N THR A 3 20.99 26.90 -29.58
CA THR A 3 20.94 25.79 -28.64
C THR A 3 19.53 25.69 -28.08
N SER A 4 18.78 24.69 -28.53
CA SER A 4 17.52 24.28 -27.94
C SER A 4 17.81 23.45 -26.69
N SER A 5 17.52 24.00 -25.52
CA SER A 5 17.49 23.24 -24.26
C SER A 5 16.12 22.62 -24.10
N SER A 6 16.03 21.30 -24.30
CA SER A 6 14.84 20.50 -24.05
C SER A 6 14.56 20.42 -22.54
N SER A 7 13.42 20.96 -22.12
CA SER A 7 12.90 20.77 -20.76
C SER A 7 12.37 19.35 -20.61
N LEU A 8 13.04 18.52 -19.82
CA LEU A 8 12.51 17.24 -19.36
C LEU A 8 11.35 17.51 -18.39
N THR A 9 10.13 17.22 -18.83
CA THR A 9 8.97 17.08 -17.94
C THR A 9 9.12 15.77 -17.19
N ALA A 10 9.53 15.83 -15.92
CA ALA A 10 9.48 14.69 -15.02
C ALA A 10 8.01 14.38 -14.72
N SER A 11 7.51 13.25 -15.20
CA SER A 11 6.24 12.69 -14.74
C SER A 11 6.40 12.30 -13.26
N HIS A 12 5.90 13.15 -12.36
CA HIS A 12 5.80 12.82 -10.94
C HIS A 12 4.69 11.76 -10.76
N SER A 13 5.04 10.50 -10.97
CA SER A 13 4.20 9.36 -10.58
C SER A 13 3.99 9.41 -9.07
N LEU A 14 2.77 9.69 -8.64
CA LEU A 14 2.42 9.82 -7.22
C LEU A 14 2.58 8.47 -6.54
N PHE A 15 3.52 8.42 -5.62
CA PHE A 15 3.77 7.28 -4.76
C PHE A 15 2.76 7.30 -3.61
N PHE A 16 1.97 6.23 -3.43
CA PHE A 16 0.98 6.12 -2.36
C PHE A 16 1.57 5.30 -1.21
N PRO A 17 2.13 5.92 -0.15
CA PRO A 17 2.54 5.17 1.02
C PRO A 17 1.32 4.57 1.73
N ARG A 18 1.49 3.32 2.19
CA ARG A 18 0.47 2.52 2.87
C ARG A 18 0.53 2.71 4.39
N ALA A 19 -0.63 2.73 5.04
CA ALA A 19 -0.73 2.52 6.47
C ALA A 19 -0.50 1.03 6.82
N PRO A 20 0.34 0.68 7.83
CA PRO A 20 0.48 -0.70 8.27
C PRO A 20 -0.87 -1.25 8.73
N LYS A 21 -1.27 -2.39 8.16
CA LYS A 21 -2.40 -3.16 8.67
C LYS A 21 -1.94 -3.96 9.90
N PRO A 22 -2.72 -4.03 10.99
CA PRO A 22 -2.41 -4.93 12.09
C PRO A 22 -2.46 -6.37 11.57
N HIS A 23 -1.34 -7.08 11.60
CA HIS A 23 -1.31 -8.51 11.26
C HIS A 23 -2.13 -9.30 12.28
N PRO A 24 -3.21 -10.00 11.88
CA PRO A 24 -3.88 -10.93 12.76
C PRO A 24 -3.09 -12.23 12.67
N ASN A 25 -2.15 -12.47 13.60
CA ASN A 25 -1.77 -13.82 14.06
C ASN A 25 -0.71 -13.74 15.17
N ARG A 26 -1.19 -13.54 16.40
CA ARG A 26 -0.52 -14.10 17.59
C ARG A 26 -1.13 -15.48 17.87
N ILE A 27 -0.23 -16.43 18.04
CA ILE A 27 -0.42 -17.85 18.40
C ILE A 27 -1.32 -18.02 19.65
N PRO A 28 -2.08 -19.12 19.75
CA PRO A 28 -1.98 -19.93 20.96
C PRO A 28 -1.77 -21.43 20.68
N LEU A 29 -0.77 -21.94 21.40
CA LEU A 29 -0.58 -23.27 21.97
C LEU A 29 -1.70 -24.32 21.74
N TYR A 30 -1.29 -25.48 21.20
CA TYR A 30 -1.74 -26.77 21.71
C TYR A 30 -0.58 -27.77 21.70
N ARG A 31 -0.35 -28.33 22.88
CA ARG A 31 0.49 -29.49 23.21
C ARG A 31 -0.48 -30.63 23.52
N LEU A 32 -0.28 -31.82 22.92
CA LEU A 32 -0.68 -33.19 23.36
C LEU A 32 -0.47 -34.13 22.13
N THR A 33 0.63 -34.91 22.04
CA THR A 33 0.94 -36.27 22.58
C THR A 33 0.51 -37.47 21.71
N CYS A 34 1.50 -38.36 21.48
CA CYS A 34 1.46 -39.80 21.11
C CYS A 34 0.95 -40.15 19.70
N GLY A 35 1.51 -41.06 18.91
CA GLY A 35 2.46 -42.19 19.06
C GLY A 35 2.37 -43.08 17.79
N PRO A 36 3.03 -44.24 17.70
CA PRO A 36 4.12 -44.48 16.73
C PRO A 36 3.84 -45.55 15.64
N HIS A 37 4.57 -45.48 14.51
CA HIS A 37 5.09 -46.63 13.72
C HIS A 37 6.11 -46.07 12.69
N CYS A 38 7.42 -46.19 12.92
CA CYS A 38 8.33 -47.31 12.60
C CYS A 38 8.58 -47.50 11.08
N THR A 39 9.71 -47.00 10.55
CA THR A 39 10.88 -47.81 10.17
C THR A 39 11.97 -46.98 9.47
N THR A 40 13.19 -47.38 9.79
CA THR A 40 14.50 -46.79 9.53
C THR A 40 15.01 -47.09 8.12
N ILE A 41 15.58 -46.10 7.41
CA ILE A 41 16.69 -46.32 6.48
C ILE A 41 17.71 -45.17 6.65
N SER A 42 18.93 -45.56 7.06
CA SER A 42 20.20 -44.82 7.07
C SER A 42 20.90 -45.14 5.74
N SER A 43 21.68 -44.32 5.03
CA SER A 43 22.77 -43.43 5.43
C SER A 43 23.38 -42.73 4.18
N SER A 44 24.28 -41.77 4.44
CA SER A 44 25.25 -41.07 3.57
C SER A 44 24.78 -39.72 3.00
N LEU A 45 25.04 -38.59 3.67
CA LEU A 45 26.32 -37.86 3.88
C LEU A 45 26.95 -37.30 2.60
N LEU A 46 26.51 -36.11 2.21
CA LEU A 46 27.41 -35.09 1.66
C LEU A 46 27.22 -33.79 2.45
N SER A 47 28.12 -33.62 3.40
CA SER A 47 28.33 -32.39 4.16
C SER A 47 28.82 -31.29 3.22
N ARG A 48 27.92 -30.37 2.85
CA ARG A 48 28.32 -29.01 2.45
C ARG A 48 28.16 -28.12 3.67
N ARG A 49 29.22 -28.08 4.49
CA ARG A 49 29.43 -27.05 5.51
C ARG A 49 29.46 -25.69 4.81
N SER A 50 28.32 -25.04 4.69
CA SER A 50 28.29 -23.58 4.60
C SER A 50 28.69 -23.09 5.99
N LEU A 51 29.96 -22.70 6.13
CA LEU A 51 30.42 -21.91 7.26
C LEU A 51 29.74 -20.53 7.13
N PHE A 52 28.52 -20.42 7.64
CA PHE A 52 28.00 -19.13 8.06
C PHE A 52 28.86 -18.70 9.23
N LEU A 53 29.92 -17.94 8.95
CA LEU A 53 30.51 -17.08 9.96
C LEU A 53 29.39 -16.15 10.41
N PRO A 54 28.99 -16.14 11.70
CA PRO A 54 28.11 -15.10 12.19
C PRO A 54 28.93 -13.83 12.06
N THR A 55 28.61 -13.00 11.08
CA THR A 55 29.22 -11.67 11.00
C THR A 55 28.89 -10.99 12.32
N ALA A 56 29.91 -10.50 13.03
CA ALA A 56 29.75 -9.80 14.30
C ALA A 56 28.71 -8.67 14.19
N ALA A 57 28.43 -8.18 12.97
CA ALA A 57 27.33 -7.28 12.65
C ALA A 57 25.96 -7.76 13.17
N SER A 58 25.57 -9.04 13.02
CA SER A 58 24.26 -9.53 13.52
C SER A 58 24.18 -9.52 15.04
N ALA A 59 25.25 -9.94 15.74
CA ALA A 59 25.29 -9.94 17.19
C ALA A 59 25.41 -8.51 17.77
N ILE A 60 26.15 -7.62 17.10
CA ILE A 60 26.25 -6.20 17.47
C ILE A 60 24.92 -5.50 17.22
N TRP A 61 24.23 -5.83 16.12
CA TRP A 61 22.91 -5.29 15.80
C TRP A 61 21.85 -5.79 16.79
N ASP A 62 21.85 -7.07 17.15
CA ASP A 62 20.95 -7.62 18.17
C ASP A 62 21.22 -7.00 19.55
N VAL A 63 22.48 -6.74 19.91
CA VAL A 63 22.84 -6.07 21.16
C VAL A 63 22.46 -4.58 21.15
N LEU A 64 22.58 -3.90 20.01
CA LEU A 64 22.19 -2.49 19.84
C LEU A 64 20.66 -2.30 19.80
N THR A 65 19.93 -3.25 19.21
CA THR A 65 18.48 -3.16 19.02
C THR A 65 17.69 -3.92 20.08
N GLY A 66 18.31 -4.77 20.91
CA GLY A 66 17.62 -5.55 21.95
C GLY A 66 17.07 -6.91 21.48
N GLY A 67 17.66 -7.47 20.42
CA GLY A 67 17.31 -8.76 19.82
C GLY A 67 16.09 -8.69 18.89
N PRO A 68 15.56 -9.84 18.44
CA PRO A 68 14.46 -9.91 17.47
C PRO A 68 13.19 -9.13 17.88
N GLY A 69 12.92 -9.05 19.19
CA GLY A 69 11.80 -8.28 19.74
C GLY A 69 12.02 -6.77 19.74
N GLY A 70 13.28 -6.33 19.81
CA GLY A 70 13.67 -4.95 19.66
C GLY A 70 13.61 -4.50 18.20
N SER A 71 14.16 -5.27 17.26
CA SER A 71 14.07 -4.95 15.81
C SER A 71 12.62 -4.75 15.34
N ALA A 72 11.69 -5.60 15.80
CA ALA A 72 10.26 -5.46 15.48
C ALA A 72 9.62 -4.18 16.06
N ARG A 73 10.04 -3.76 17.25
CA ARG A 73 9.58 -2.50 17.86
C ARG A 73 10.14 -1.31 17.10
N GLU A 74 11.40 -1.35 16.67
CA GLU A 74 12.02 -0.23 15.99
C GLU A 74 11.41 -0.06 14.59
N ALA A 75 11.11 -1.17 13.91
CA ALA A 75 10.34 -1.19 12.67
C ALA A 75 8.96 -0.52 12.86
N ALA A 76 8.20 -0.90 13.89
CA ALA A 76 6.90 -0.31 14.17
C ALA A 76 6.98 1.20 14.48
N LEU A 77 8.04 1.64 15.17
CA LEU A 77 8.28 3.06 15.42
C LEU A 77 8.61 3.83 14.14
N ALA A 78 9.42 3.25 13.25
CA ALA A 78 9.75 3.83 11.96
C ALA A 78 8.50 3.98 11.09
N VAL A 79 7.67 2.94 10.98
CA VAL A 79 6.39 3.02 10.27
C VAL A 79 5.50 4.14 10.84
N ARG A 80 5.37 4.23 12.17
CA ARG A 80 4.56 5.30 12.79
C ARG A 80 5.09 6.70 12.45
N ARG A 81 6.40 6.91 12.45
CA ARG A 81 7.01 8.19 12.03
C ARG A 81 6.74 8.47 10.56
N GLY A 82 6.94 7.48 9.69
CA GLY A 82 6.65 7.59 8.26
C GLY A 82 5.20 7.99 7.98
N MET A 83 4.23 7.36 8.66
CA MET A 83 2.83 7.75 8.55
C MET A 83 2.56 9.18 9.00
N ASN A 84 3.20 9.65 10.07
CA ASN A 84 2.99 11.02 10.56
C ASN A 84 3.55 12.05 9.57
N LEU A 85 4.77 11.83 9.08
CA LEU A 85 5.39 12.66 8.05
C LEU A 85 4.53 12.71 6.78
N PHE A 86 3.95 11.58 6.36
CA PHE A 86 3.02 11.57 5.23
C PHE A 86 1.81 12.46 5.48
N ARG A 87 1.17 12.35 6.65
CA ARG A 87 0.00 13.19 6.99
C ARG A 87 0.33 14.68 7.03
N GLU A 88 1.58 15.03 7.32
CA GLU A 88 2.10 16.41 7.30
C GLU A 88 2.43 16.90 5.88
N GLY A 89 2.35 16.03 4.86
CA GLY A 89 2.72 16.34 3.48
C GLY A 89 4.20 16.12 3.16
N ASP A 90 5.02 15.70 4.13
CA ASP A 90 6.41 15.34 3.90
C ASP A 90 6.53 13.91 3.35
N VAL A 91 6.21 13.76 2.07
CA VAL A 91 6.28 12.47 1.36
C VAL A 91 7.72 11.94 1.32
N SER A 92 8.72 12.81 1.15
CA SER A 92 10.12 12.40 1.08
C SER A 92 10.64 11.87 2.42
N GLY A 93 10.38 12.60 3.52
CA GLY A 93 10.71 12.14 4.87
C GLY A 93 9.95 10.88 5.26
N SER A 94 8.69 10.77 4.82
CA SER A 94 7.88 9.57 5.03
C SER A 94 8.51 8.32 4.40
N MET A 95 8.98 8.41 3.16
CA MET A 95 9.68 7.31 2.46
C MET A 95 10.94 6.86 3.22
N ILE A 96 11.75 7.80 3.71
CA ILE A 96 12.96 7.48 4.48
C ILE A 96 12.65 6.64 5.72
N GLU A 97 11.59 6.98 6.46
CA GLU A 97 11.19 6.22 7.64
C GLU A 97 10.58 4.86 7.29
N PHE A 98 9.92 4.75 6.15
CA PHE A 98 9.43 3.49 5.64
C PHE A 98 10.56 2.55 5.19
N ASP A 99 11.57 3.07 4.50
CA ASP A 99 12.78 2.32 4.14
C ASP A 99 13.51 1.83 5.40
N ARG A 100 13.61 2.68 6.42
CA ARG A 100 14.15 2.29 7.73
C ARG A 100 13.33 1.17 8.38
N ALA A 101 12.01 1.13 8.21
CA ALA A 101 11.20 0.04 8.74
C ALA A 101 11.54 -1.32 8.10
N ILE A 102 11.86 -1.31 6.81
CA ILE A 102 12.30 -2.49 6.04
C ILE A 102 13.69 -2.96 6.49
N GLU A 103 14.61 -2.03 6.80
CA GLU A 103 15.91 -2.39 7.37
C GLU A 103 15.77 -3.17 8.69
N PHE A 104 14.80 -2.78 9.53
CA PHE A 104 14.54 -3.43 10.82
C PHE A 104 13.70 -4.72 10.73
N ASP A 105 12.85 -4.85 9.71
CA ASP A 105 12.13 -6.09 9.44
C ASP A 105 12.10 -6.35 7.92
N PRO A 106 13.11 -7.07 7.38
CA PRO A 106 13.21 -7.34 5.94
C PRO A 106 12.07 -8.20 5.37
N ARG A 107 11.17 -8.72 6.22
CA ARG A 107 9.92 -9.33 5.76
C ARG A 107 8.94 -8.27 5.25
N GLN A 108 9.05 -7.03 5.73
CA GLN A 108 8.51 -5.85 5.09
C GLN A 108 9.39 -5.57 3.86
N LYS A 109 8.81 -5.35 2.68
CA LYS A 109 9.59 -5.20 1.44
C LYS A 109 9.61 -3.74 0.98
N ALA A 110 10.66 -3.41 0.22
CA ALA A 110 10.91 -2.09 -0.33
C ALA A 110 9.74 -1.57 -1.20
N PHE A 111 9.48 -0.27 -1.01
CA PHE A 111 8.38 0.48 -1.60
C PHE A 111 8.53 0.69 -3.13
N GLU A 112 9.76 0.61 -3.65
CA GLU A 112 10.09 0.86 -5.07
C GLU A 112 9.46 -0.13 -6.06
N GLU A 113 8.90 -1.23 -5.58
CA GLU A 113 8.15 -2.20 -6.38
C GLU A 113 6.69 -2.32 -5.88
N GLY A 114 6.06 -1.19 -5.53
CA GLY A 114 4.74 -1.13 -4.88
C GLY A 114 3.67 -2.03 -5.51
N ALA A 115 3.61 -2.13 -6.84
CA ALA A 115 2.71 -3.06 -7.53
C ALA A 115 2.99 -4.54 -7.20
N ALA A 116 4.26 -4.95 -7.15
CA ALA A 116 4.63 -6.32 -6.79
C ALA A 116 4.29 -6.62 -5.33
N GLN A 117 4.42 -5.64 -4.43
CA GLN A 117 4.00 -5.79 -3.04
C GLN A 117 2.49 -6.05 -2.92
N PHE A 118 1.66 -5.30 -3.65
CA PHE A 118 0.22 -5.50 -3.64
C PHE A 118 -0.20 -6.88 -4.16
N ARG A 119 0.48 -7.40 -5.18
CA ARG A 119 0.26 -8.77 -5.66
C ARG A 119 0.54 -9.83 -4.59
N LEU A 120 1.62 -9.66 -3.84
CA LEU A 120 1.98 -10.56 -2.75
C LEU A 120 0.97 -10.48 -1.60
N ASP A 121 0.51 -9.27 -1.28
CA ASP A 121 -0.45 -9.04 -0.21
C ASP A 121 -1.82 -9.65 -0.53
N VAL A 122 -2.31 -9.50 -1.77
CA VAL A 122 -3.54 -10.18 -2.21
C VAL A 122 -3.39 -11.69 -2.19
N ALA A 123 -2.22 -12.23 -2.58
CA ALA A 123 -1.98 -13.67 -2.49
C ALA A 123 -2.02 -14.19 -1.03
N ALA A 124 -1.63 -13.36 -0.06
CA ALA A 124 -1.71 -13.68 1.37
C ALA A 124 -3.10 -13.42 1.98
N ASN A 125 -3.82 -12.41 1.51
CA ASN A 125 -5.16 -12.04 1.93
C ASN A 125 -6.06 -11.78 0.71
N PRO A 126 -6.70 -12.81 0.14
CA PRO A 126 -7.43 -12.71 -1.11
C PRO A 126 -8.80 -12.02 -0.98
N ASN A 127 -9.04 -11.27 0.10
CA ASN A 127 -10.28 -10.51 0.33
C ASN A 127 -10.03 -8.99 0.41
N ASP A 128 -8.83 -8.54 0.06
CA ASP A 128 -8.43 -7.15 0.21
C ASP A 128 -8.65 -6.36 -1.09
N THR A 129 -9.85 -5.80 -1.20
CA THR A 129 -10.30 -4.98 -2.33
C THR A 129 -9.37 -3.82 -2.63
N GLU A 130 -8.88 -3.18 -1.56
CA GLU A 130 -8.07 -1.96 -1.68
C GLU A 130 -6.72 -2.30 -2.30
N GLU A 131 -6.07 -3.40 -1.89
CA GLU A 131 -4.78 -3.82 -2.49
C GLU A 131 -4.91 -4.08 -4.00
N SER A 132 -6.06 -4.59 -4.45
CA SER A 132 -6.32 -4.79 -5.88
C SER A 132 -6.40 -3.47 -6.66
N ILE A 133 -7.08 -2.47 -6.08
CA ILE A 133 -7.18 -1.13 -6.65
C ILE A 133 -5.81 -0.43 -6.64
N TRP A 134 -5.06 -0.49 -5.54
CA TRP A 134 -3.72 0.11 -5.46
C TRP A 134 -2.73 -0.54 -6.42
N CYS A 135 -2.79 -1.87 -6.58
CA CYS A 135 -2.02 -2.59 -7.60
C CYS A 135 -2.32 -2.04 -8.99
N TYR A 136 -3.61 -1.89 -9.34
CA TYR A 136 -4.00 -1.32 -10.62
C TYR A 136 -3.49 0.11 -10.79
N LEU A 137 -3.62 0.97 -9.77
CA LEU A 137 -3.18 2.36 -9.85
C LEU A 137 -1.68 2.43 -10.15
N CYS A 138 -0.86 1.65 -9.46
CA CYS A 138 0.57 1.57 -9.76
C CYS A 138 0.85 0.98 -11.16
N GLU A 139 0.24 -0.15 -11.49
CA GLU A 139 0.46 -0.80 -12.79
C GLU A 139 -0.03 0.05 -13.97
N SER A 140 -1.06 0.88 -13.79
CA SER A 140 -1.57 1.78 -14.84
C SER A 140 -0.55 2.85 -15.23
N GLN A 141 0.31 3.27 -14.29
CA GLN A 141 1.38 4.23 -14.56
C GLN A 141 2.58 3.59 -15.28
N ILE A 142 2.77 2.26 -15.11
CA ILE A 142 3.91 1.52 -15.67
C ILE A 142 3.56 0.91 -17.03
N PHE A 143 2.40 0.26 -17.12
CA PHE A 143 1.96 -0.53 -18.28
C PHE A 143 0.79 0.11 -19.04
N GLY A 144 0.18 1.16 -18.50
CA GLY A 144 -1.06 1.73 -19.04
C GLY A 144 -2.32 1.05 -18.52
N VAL A 145 -3.45 1.77 -18.65
CA VAL A 145 -4.79 1.40 -18.17
C VAL A 145 -5.24 0.02 -18.65
N GLU A 146 -5.10 -0.24 -19.95
CA GLU A 146 -5.59 -1.48 -20.57
C GLU A 146 -4.85 -2.71 -20.05
N ASP A 147 -3.53 -2.65 -19.93
CA ASP A 147 -2.73 -3.77 -19.45
C ASP A 147 -2.84 -3.95 -17.93
N ALA A 148 -2.93 -2.85 -17.17
CA ALA A 148 -3.25 -2.92 -15.75
C ALA A 148 -4.60 -3.59 -15.50
N ARG A 149 -5.60 -3.33 -16.36
CA ARG A 149 -6.92 -3.97 -16.28
C ARG A 149 -6.87 -5.47 -16.59
N LYS A 150 -6.16 -5.88 -17.64
CA LYS A 150 -5.98 -7.31 -17.97
C LYS A 150 -5.32 -8.09 -16.83
N ARG A 151 -4.49 -7.42 -16.05
CA ARG A 151 -3.74 -8.01 -14.93
C ARG A 151 -4.39 -7.77 -13.58
N PHE A 152 -5.60 -7.20 -13.55
CA PHE A 152 -6.29 -6.79 -12.34
C PHE A 152 -6.41 -7.96 -11.34
N LEU A 153 -6.10 -7.69 -10.08
CA LEU A 153 -6.13 -8.71 -9.03
C LEU A 153 -7.57 -9.01 -8.63
N GLU A 154 -7.95 -10.28 -8.69
CA GLU A 154 -9.26 -10.72 -8.27
C GLU A 154 -9.29 -11.12 -6.80
N VAL A 155 -10.18 -10.48 -6.03
CA VAL A 155 -10.40 -10.78 -4.62
C VAL A 155 -11.86 -11.16 -4.33
N GLY A 156 -12.09 -11.70 -3.13
CA GLY A 156 -13.41 -11.95 -2.58
C GLY A 156 -14.25 -10.70 -2.39
N ARG A 157 -15.52 -10.91 -2.06
CA ARG A 157 -16.52 -9.84 -1.99
C ARG A 157 -16.32 -8.94 -0.76
N ASP A 158 -16.06 -7.65 -0.99
CA ASP A 158 -16.01 -6.65 0.08
C ASP A 158 -17.39 -6.48 0.76
N PRO A 159 -17.47 -6.41 2.10
CA PRO A 159 -18.73 -6.12 2.79
C PRO A 159 -19.22 -4.67 2.56
N ARG A 160 -18.33 -3.71 2.27
CA ARG A 160 -18.66 -2.29 2.09
C ARG A 160 -19.22 -2.04 0.67
N PRO A 161 -20.45 -1.51 0.52
CA PRO A 161 -21.03 -1.25 -0.80
C PRO A 161 -20.18 -0.37 -1.72
N VAL A 162 -19.70 0.77 -1.21
CA VAL A 162 -18.84 1.70 -1.96
C VAL A 162 -17.59 1.03 -2.52
N MET A 163 -16.96 0.15 -1.73
CA MET A 163 -15.75 -0.55 -2.16
C MET A 163 -16.02 -1.60 -3.23
N ARG A 164 -17.17 -2.27 -3.19
CA ARG A 164 -17.56 -3.19 -4.26
C ARG A 164 -17.74 -2.46 -5.59
N GLU A 165 -18.38 -1.31 -5.58
CA GLU A 165 -18.59 -0.52 -6.80
C GLU A 165 -17.29 0.08 -7.33
N ALA A 166 -16.45 0.64 -6.45
CA ALA A 166 -15.12 1.10 -6.83
C ALA A 166 -14.29 -0.04 -7.45
N TYR A 167 -14.25 -1.21 -6.82
CA TYR A 167 -13.56 -2.39 -7.34
C TYR A 167 -14.04 -2.79 -8.74
N LEU A 168 -15.36 -2.87 -8.95
CA LEU A 168 -15.93 -3.21 -10.25
C LEU A 168 -15.60 -2.16 -11.33
N MET A 169 -15.59 -0.87 -10.96
CA MET A 169 -15.19 0.21 -11.86
C MET A 169 -13.71 0.08 -12.28
N PHE A 170 -12.81 -0.21 -11.34
CA PHE A 170 -11.40 -0.45 -11.67
C PHE A 170 -11.19 -1.73 -12.50
N LYS A 171 -11.88 -2.82 -12.15
CA LYS A 171 -11.78 -4.13 -12.82
C LYS A 171 -12.33 -4.12 -14.24
N ASN A 172 -13.53 -3.55 -14.43
CA ASN A 172 -14.28 -3.69 -15.69
C ASN A 172 -14.34 -2.39 -16.50
N GLY A 173 -14.01 -1.26 -15.87
CA GLY A 173 -14.39 0.05 -16.36
C GLY A 173 -15.75 0.46 -15.84
N GLY A 174 -16.01 1.76 -15.90
CA GLY A 174 -17.27 2.34 -15.47
C GLY A 174 -17.21 3.86 -15.51
N ASP A 175 -18.33 4.48 -15.16
CA ASP A 175 -18.43 5.93 -15.01
C ASP A 175 -18.19 6.31 -13.53
N PRO A 176 -17.11 7.04 -13.21
CA PRO A 176 -16.87 7.51 -11.85
C PRO A 176 -17.98 8.42 -11.31
N LYS A 177 -18.70 9.14 -12.18
CA LYS A 177 -19.84 9.97 -11.75
C LYS A 177 -20.99 9.12 -11.24
N MET A 178 -21.23 7.98 -11.88
CA MET A 178 -22.22 7.02 -11.40
C MET A 178 -21.86 6.50 -10.01
N LEU A 179 -20.58 6.14 -9.78
CA LEU A 179 -20.10 5.74 -8.45
C LEU A 179 -20.41 6.84 -7.41
N VAL A 180 -20.03 8.08 -7.66
CA VAL A 180 -20.29 9.18 -6.71
C VAL A 180 -21.79 9.40 -6.49
N SER A 181 -22.60 9.36 -7.55
CA SER A 181 -24.05 9.55 -7.45
C SER A 181 -24.76 8.47 -6.63
N ASN A 182 -24.28 7.22 -6.69
CA ASN A 182 -24.86 6.11 -5.92
C ASN A 182 -24.66 6.28 -4.41
N PHE A 183 -23.65 7.05 -3.99
CA PHE A 183 -23.30 7.26 -2.58
C PHE A 183 -23.44 8.70 -2.11
N SER A 184 -23.98 9.62 -2.93
CA SER A 184 -24.08 11.05 -2.60
C SER A 184 -25.06 11.35 -1.46
N SER A 185 -26.07 10.49 -1.27
CA SER A 185 -27.02 10.55 -0.15
C SER A 185 -26.77 9.46 0.90
N GLY A 186 -25.60 8.79 0.82
CA GLY A 186 -25.23 7.68 1.70
C GLY A 186 -24.63 8.16 3.02
N ARG A 187 -23.86 7.29 3.66
CA ARG A 187 -23.07 7.67 4.85
C ARG A 187 -21.92 8.59 4.44
N GLU A 188 -21.48 9.45 5.35
CA GLU A 188 -20.40 10.42 5.09
C GLU A 188 -19.09 9.75 4.63
N ASP A 189 -18.76 8.57 5.18
CA ASP A 189 -17.60 7.78 4.74
C ASP A 189 -17.80 7.24 3.31
N GLU A 190 -19.01 6.87 2.93
CA GLU A 190 -19.30 6.33 1.59
C GLU A 190 -19.14 7.40 0.53
N PHE A 191 -19.66 8.61 0.75
CA PHE A 191 -19.44 9.73 -0.17
C PHE A 191 -17.95 10.07 -0.31
N PHE A 192 -17.23 10.12 0.82
CA PHE A 192 -15.78 10.35 0.81
C PHE A 192 -15.04 9.32 -0.06
N TYR A 193 -15.26 8.02 0.20
CA TYR A 193 -14.57 6.96 -0.54
C TYR A 193 -15.00 6.91 -2.00
N ALA A 194 -16.28 7.17 -2.31
CA ALA A 194 -16.77 7.23 -3.69
C ALA A 194 -16.06 8.34 -4.47
N SER A 195 -16.00 9.55 -3.90
CA SER A 195 -15.31 10.70 -4.51
C SER A 195 -13.80 10.48 -4.60
N LEU A 196 -13.17 9.92 -3.56
CA LEU A 196 -11.74 9.60 -3.58
C LEU A 196 -11.40 8.62 -4.71
N TYR A 197 -12.09 7.48 -4.78
CA TYR A 197 -11.81 6.46 -5.79
C TYR A 197 -12.23 6.90 -7.19
N ALA A 198 -13.24 7.76 -7.34
CA ALA A 198 -13.55 8.39 -8.62
C ALA A 198 -12.38 9.28 -9.10
N GLY A 199 -11.84 10.12 -8.21
CA GLY A 199 -10.69 10.97 -8.52
C GLY A 199 -9.45 10.17 -8.91
N LEU A 200 -9.11 9.14 -8.14
CA LEU A 200 -7.98 8.24 -8.45
C LEU A 200 -8.18 7.47 -9.75
N TYR A 201 -9.41 7.13 -10.10
CA TYR A 201 -9.70 6.49 -11.39
C TYR A 201 -9.46 7.45 -12.56
N TYR A 202 -9.98 8.68 -12.50
CA TYR A 202 -9.68 9.71 -13.51
C TYR A 202 -8.19 10.00 -13.62
N GLU A 203 -7.47 9.99 -12.50
CA GLU A 203 -6.02 10.14 -12.47
C GLU A 203 -5.33 9.02 -13.28
N SER A 204 -5.78 7.76 -13.15
CA SER A 204 -5.27 6.66 -13.96
C SER A 204 -5.56 6.81 -15.46
N LEU A 205 -6.60 7.56 -15.81
CA LEU A 205 -6.99 7.87 -17.20
C LEU A 205 -6.28 9.13 -17.75
N ASN A 206 -5.43 9.78 -16.96
CA ASN A 206 -4.83 11.10 -17.24
C ASN A 206 -5.85 12.24 -17.41
N ASP A 207 -7.07 12.09 -16.87
CA ASP A 207 -8.07 13.18 -16.82
C ASP A 207 -7.87 14.01 -15.55
N THR A 208 -6.93 14.96 -15.64
CA THR A 208 -6.49 15.78 -14.50
C THR A 208 -7.60 16.66 -13.93
N ASP A 209 -8.49 17.20 -14.76
CA ASP A 209 -9.53 18.13 -14.32
C ASP A 209 -10.61 17.39 -13.53
N SER A 210 -11.07 16.24 -14.04
CA SER A 210 -12.02 15.39 -13.33
C SER A 210 -11.41 14.79 -12.07
N ALA A 211 -10.13 14.39 -12.11
CA ALA A 211 -9.41 13.92 -10.93
C ALA A 211 -9.36 15.00 -9.84
N LYS A 212 -8.94 16.21 -10.21
CA LYS A 212 -8.89 17.36 -9.29
C LYS A 212 -10.23 17.65 -8.65
N PHE A 213 -11.30 17.70 -9.45
CA PHE A 213 -12.65 17.94 -8.93
C PHE A 213 -13.02 16.93 -7.85
N HIS A 214 -12.88 15.63 -8.14
CA HIS A 214 -13.32 14.59 -7.22
C HIS A 214 -12.42 14.42 -5.99
N ILE A 215 -11.11 14.62 -6.10
CA ILE A 215 -10.21 14.59 -4.93
C ILE A 215 -10.48 15.79 -4.01
N ILE A 216 -10.75 16.99 -4.56
CA ILE A 216 -11.14 18.15 -3.76
C ILE A 216 -12.48 17.91 -3.07
N GLU A 217 -13.49 17.37 -3.76
CA GLU A 217 -14.78 16.99 -3.14
C GLU A 217 -14.59 15.97 -2.01
N ALA A 218 -13.72 14.97 -2.20
CA ALA A 218 -13.37 14.04 -1.12
C ALA A 218 -12.76 14.79 0.07
N CYS A 219 -11.81 15.70 -0.15
CA CYS A 219 -11.21 16.51 0.93
C CYS A 219 -12.22 17.39 1.66
N ASN A 220 -13.16 17.99 0.93
CA ASN A 220 -14.14 18.95 1.44
C ASN A 220 -15.40 18.28 2.04
N SER A 221 -15.59 16.98 1.83
CA SER A 221 -16.63 16.22 2.52
C SER A 221 -16.50 16.30 4.04
N LEU A 222 -17.60 16.07 4.77
CA LEU A 222 -17.57 16.05 6.23
C LEU A 222 -16.55 15.02 6.75
N TYR A 223 -16.55 13.81 6.18
CA TYR A 223 -15.59 12.77 6.56
C TYR A 223 -14.13 13.15 6.21
N GLY A 224 -13.86 13.69 5.03
CA GLY A 224 -12.51 14.08 4.61
C GLY A 224 -11.93 15.24 5.42
N SER A 225 -12.78 16.16 5.85
CA SER A 225 -12.37 17.33 6.63
C SER A 225 -12.14 17.00 8.11
N SER A 226 -12.92 16.10 8.72
CA SER A 226 -12.92 15.93 10.18
C SER A 226 -12.57 14.53 10.72
N SER A 227 -12.45 13.48 9.91
CA SER A 227 -12.28 12.10 10.41
C SER A 227 -10.93 11.83 11.09
N GLY A 228 -9.87 12.53 10.68
CA GLY A 228 -8.49 12.17 11.04
C GLY A 228 -8.01 10.85 10.42
N ASP A 229 -8.79 10.27 9.50
CA ASP A 229 -8.48 9.02 8.83
C ASP A 229 -7.24 9.16 7.93
N TYR A 230 -6.52 8.05 7.74
CA TYR A 230 -5.31 8.06 6.90
C TYR A 230 -5.65 8.34 5.43
N MET A 231 -6.78 7.85 4.93
CA MET A 231 -7.22 8.08 3.54
C MET A 231 -7.65 9.53 3.32
N ALA A 232 -8.25 10.16 4.33
CA ALA A 232 -8.52 11.60 4.31
C ALA A 232 -7.22 12.41 4.21
N SER A 233 -6.16 11.96 4.89
CA SER A 233 -4.84 12.57 4.77
C SER A 233 -4.23 12.32 3.38
N LEU A 234 -4.38 11.11 2.83
CA LEU A 234 -3.94 10.77 1.46
C LEU A 234 -4.56 11.70 0.42
N ALA A 235 -5.86 11.96 0.50
CA ALA A 235 -6.53 12.88 -0.42
C ALA A 235 -5.93 14.30 -0.35
N LYS A 236 -5.67 14.80 0.87
CA LYS A 236 -5.05 16.12 1.09
C LYS A 236 -3.63 16.17 0.56
N VAL A 237 -2.81 15.15 0.84
CA VAL A 237 -1.43 15.05 0.34
C VAL A 237 -1.41 14.98 -1.17
N HIS A 238 -2.35 14.25 -1.79
CA HIS A 238 -2.50 14.21 -3.24
C HIS A 238 -2.71 15.62 -3.82
N CYS A 239 -3.63 16.41 -3.24
CA CYS A 239 -3.81 17.81 -3.60
C CYS A 239 -2.52 18.64 -3.43
N LEU A 240 -1.82 18.48 -2.30
CA LEU A 240 -0.55 19.20 -2.05
C LEU A 240 0.50 18.89 -3.12
N CYS A 241 0.74 17.61 -3.42
CA CYS A 241 1.71 17.19 -4.44
C CYS A 241 1.37 17.71 -5.85
N ARG A 242 0.10 17.99 -6.11
CA ARG A 242 -0.41 18.50 -7.39
C ARG A 242 -0.61 20.01 -7.43
N ASN A 243 -0.32 20.73 -6.33
CA ASN A 243 -0.63 22.15 -6.17
C ASN A 243 -2.13 22.46 -6.39
N TRP A 244 -3.01 21.57 -5.95
CA TRP A 244 -4.46 21.78 -5.97
C TRP A 244 -4.90 22.43 -4.67
N SER A 245 -5.41 23.65 -4.76
CA SER A 245 -5.92 24.38 -3.62
C SER A 245 -7.25 23.80 -3.15
N LEU A 246 -7.35 23.49 -1.85
CA LEU A 246 -8.62 23.24 -1.18
C LEU A 246 -9.29 24.59 -0.92
N SER A 247 -10.48 24.79 -1.50
CA SER A 247 -11.32 25.98 -1.27
C SER A 247 -12.26 25.76 -0.10
#